data_AF-A0A4Q9FB79-F1
#
_entry.id   AF-A0A4Q9FB79-F1
#
_cell.length_a   1.000
_cell.length_b   1.000
_cell.length_c   1.000
_cell.angle_alpha   90.00
_cell.angle_beta   90.00
_cell.angle_gamma   90.00
#
_symmetry.space_group_name_H-M   'P 1'
#
loop_
_entity.id
_entity.type
_entity.pdbx_description
1 polymer ?
#
loop_
_entity_poly.entity_id
_entity_poly.type
_entity_poly.pdbx_seq_one_letter_code
_entity_poly.pdbx_strand_id
1 'polypeptide(L)'
;MESGFIKIIECFNISRVGLMTELQHFENGIPPGTQIIDLNTEESWIVKKRVLSGTLLVANDSEIYFDCETEYTHVSSVFKTLEDREVAVQKELEKRKNGIYWYLLKPENKKQKVKPEIGIELKIKTTTQQGL
;
A
#
# COMPACT_ATOMS: atom_id res chain seq x y z
N MET A 1 -9.08 5.29 -12.32
CA MET A 1 -8.53 3.92 -12.22
C MET A 1 -9.71 2.98 -12.14
N GLU A 2 -9.66 1.87 -12.87
CA GLU A 2 -10.73 0.86 -12.84
C GLU A 2 -10.69 0.09 -11.52
N SER A 3 -11.85 -0.39 -11.05
CA SER A 3 -11.90 -1.26 -9.88
C SER A 3 -11.17 -2.59 -10.16
N GLY A 4 -10.53 -3.14 -9.14
CA GLY A 4 -9.69 -4.32 -9.26
C GLY A 4 -8.30 -4.04 -9.82
N PHE A 5 -7.92 -2.77 -9.98
CA PHE A 5 -6.57 -2.37 -10.39
C PHE A 5 -5.95 -1.41 -9.36
N ILE A 6 -4.63 -1.49 -9.27
CA ILE A 6 -3.81 -0.61 -8.43
C ILE A 6 -2.66 -0.05 -9.27
N LYS A 7 -2.19 1.15 -8.95
CA LYS A 7 -0.99 1.72 -9.56
C LYS A 7 0.15 1.78 -8.55
N ILE A 8 1.35 1.42 -8.99
CA ILE A 8 2.57 1.58 -8.19
C ILE A 8 3.04 3.02 -8.27
N ILE A 9 3.02 3.73 -7.14
CA ILE A 9 3.51 5.12 -7.05
C ILE A 9 4.98 5.14 -6.66
N GLU A 10 5.36 4.32 -5.68
CA GLU A 10 6.76 4.18 -5.25
C GLU A 10 7.00 2.77 -4.72
N CYS A 11 8.22 2.25 -4.88
CA CYS A 11 8.58 0.94 -4.33
C CYS A 11 10.06 0.86 -3.97
N PHE A 12 10.35 0.48 -2.73
CA PHE A 12 11.70 0.20 -2.26
C PHE A 12 11.75 -1.03 -1.36
N ASN A 13 12.92 -1.66 -1.30
CA ASN A 13 13.13 -2.87 -0.52
C ASN A 13 13.62 -2.51 0.88
N ILE A 14 12.93 -2.99 1.91
CA ILE A 14 13.38 -2.93 3.30
C ILE A 14 13.90 -4.32 3.67
N SER A 15 15.21 -4.39 3.90
CA SER A 15 15.90 -5.63 4.23
C SER A 15 15.20 -6.37 5.39
N ARG A 16 14.93 -7.67 5.19
CA ARG A 16 14.24 -8.57 6.14
C ARG A 16 12.75 -8.27 6.40
N VAL A 17 12.21 -7.17 5.90
CA VAL A 17 10.79 -6.79 6.11
C VAL A 17 9.94 -7.12 4.88
N GLY A 18 10.39 -6.68 3.70
CA GLY A 18 9.67 -6.83 2.43
C GLY A 18 9.82 -5.58 1.55
N LEU A 19 8.96 -5.49 0.54
CA LEU A 19 8.86 -4.32 -0.33
C LEU A 19 7.90 -3.33 0.31
N MET A 20 8.37 -2.13 0.64
CA MET A 20 7.50 -1.03 1.03
C MET A 20 7.10 -0.29 -0.23
N THR A 21 5.79 -0.23 -0.45
CA THR A 21 5.23 0.18 -1.73
C THR A 21 4.07 1.14 -1.50
N GLU A 22 4.13 2.30 -2.15
CA GLU A 22 3.02 3.24 -2.18
C GLU A 22 2.13 2.88 -3.35
N LEU A 23 0.88 2.54 -3.05
CA LEU A 23 -0.13 2.10 -3.99
C LEU A 23 -1.18 3.18 -4.12
N GLN A 24 -1.61 3.45 -5.35
CA GLN A 24 -2.83 4.20 -5.62
C GLN A 24 -3.94 3.23 -5.99
N HIS A 25 -5.08 3.30 -5.29
CA HIS A 25 -6.30 2.55 -5.59
C HIS A 25 -7.54 3.23 -4.98
N PHE A 26 -8.72 2.84 -5.45
CA PHE A 26 -10.00 3.31 -4.92
C PHE A 26 -10.85 2.19 -4.30
N GLU A 27 -10.25 1.02 -4.11
CA GLU A 27 -10.85 -0.09 -3.34
C GLU A 27 -11.08 0.30 -1.87
N ASN A 28 -12.05 -0.35 -1.22
CA ASN A 28 -12.33 -0.21 0.21
C ASN A 28 -11.30 -0.98 1.08
N GLY A 29 -10.03 -0.67 0.86
CA GLY A 29 -8.87 -1.37 1.41
C GLY A 29 -8.45 -2.60 0.60
N ILE A 30 -7.21 -3.05 0.86
CA ILE A 30 -6.66 -4.27 0.25
C ILE A 30 -6.22 -5.23 1.36
N PRO A 31 -6.95 -6.33 1.59
CA PRO A 31 -6.70 -7.18 2.75
C PRO A 31 -5.34 -7.91 2.65
N PRO A 32 -4.72 -8.24 3.80
CA PRO A 32 -3.59 -9.16 3.86
C PRO A 32 -3.86 -10.47 3.10
N GLY A 33 -2.85 -10.97 2.41
CA GLY A 33 -2.95 -12.18 1.58
C GLY A 33 -3.41 -11.94 0.14
N THR A 34 -3.92 -10.75 -0.17
CA THR A 34 -4.31 -10.39 -1.54
C THR A 34 -3.15 -10.54 -2.52
N GLN A 35 -3.39 -11.23 -3.63
CA GLN A 35 -2.45 -11.32 -4.74
C GLN A 35 -2.68 -10.18 -5.73
N ILE A 36 -1.61 -9.49 -6.09
CA ILE A 36 -1.57 -8.47 -7.12
C ILE A 36 -0.60 -8.93 -8.21
N ILE A 37 -1.00 -8.82 -9.47
CA ILE A 37 -0.29 -9.42 -10.61
C ILE A 37 -0.08 -8.40 -11.73
N ASP A 38 1.11 -8.42 -12.32
CA ASP A 38 1.40 -7.76 -13.57
C ASP A 38 0.94 -8.67 -14.72
N LEU A 39 -0.01 -8.20 -15.52
CA LEU A 39 -0.56 -8.98 -16.62
C LEU A 39 0.40 -9.14 -17.80
N ASN A 40 1.47 -8.34 -17.88
CA ASN A 40 2.46 -8.41 -18.96
C ASN A 40 3.56 -9.43 -18.65
N THR A 41 4.00 -9.48 -17.40
CA THR A 41 5.13 -10.33 -16.96
C THR A 41 4.69 -11.58 -16.20
N GLU A 42 3.42 -11.66 -15.82
CA GLU A 42 2.83 -12.66 -14.91
C GLU A 42 3.49 -12.69 -13.52
N GLU A 43 4.33 -11.70 -13.20
CA GLU A 43 4.91 -11.54 -11.89
C GLU A 43 3.86 -11.08 -10.88
N SER A 44 3.96 -11.61 -9.66
CA SER A 44 2.93 -11.41 -8.64
C SER A 44 3.52 -11.14 -7.27
N TRP A 45 2.81 -10.31 -6.51
CA TRP A 45 3.13 -9.97 -5.14
C TRP A 45 1.93 -10.22 -4.24
N ILE A 46 2.23 -10.54 -2.99
CA ILE A 46 1.23 -10.75 -1.94
C ILE A 46 1.29 -9.56 -0.99
N VAL A 47 0.13 -8.94 -0.76
CA VAL A 47 -0.05 -7.92 0.26
C VAL A 47 0.15 -8.56 1.63
N LYS A 48 1.12 -8.08 2.40
CA LYS A 48 1.34 -8.55 3.77
C LYS A 48 0.46 -7.80 4.76
N LYS A 49 0.44 -6.47 4.67
CA LYS A 49 -0.27 -5.58 5.59
C LYS A 49 -0.23 -4.14 5.10
N ARG A 50 -1.17 -3.33 5.60
CA ARG A 50 -1.17 -1.87 5.43
C ARG A 50 -0.05 -1.24 6.27
N VAL A 51 0.50 -0.12 5.81
CA VAL A 51 1.40 0.75 6.57
C VAL A 51 0.71 2.10 6.77
N LEU A 52 0.26 2.36 7.99
CA LEU A 52 -0.40 3.60 8.38
C LEU A 52 0.61 4.74 8.55
N SER A 53 0.18 5.95 8.27
CA SER A 53 0.99 7.15 8.46
C SER A 53 0.96 7.54 9.93
N GLY A 54 2.09 7.37 10.63
CA GLY A 54 2.23 7.84 12.00
C GLY A 54 1.94 9.34 12.14
N THR A 55 2.24 10.12 11.09
CA THR A 55 1.89 11.54 11.00
C THR A 55 0.38 11.79 11.11
N LEU A 56 -0.44 11.00 10.42
CA LEU A 56 -1.91 11.11 10.47
C LEU A 56 -2.49 10.50 11.75
N LEU A 57 -1.90 9.41 12.26
CA LEU A 57 -2.29 8.82 13.54
C LEU A 57 -2.20 9.83 14.69
N VAL A 58 -1.13 10.62 14.75
CA VAL A 58 -0.97 11.64 15.80
C VAL A 58 -1.67 12.97 15.48
N ALA A 59 -2.21 13.13 14.27
CA ALA A 59 -2.90 14.34 13.85
C ALA A 59 -4.42 14.09 13.91
N ASN A 60 -5.00 14.27 15.10
CA ASN A 60 -6.43 14.17 15.36
C ASN A 60 -7.08 12.88 14.82
N ASP A 61 -6.36 11.76 14.87
CA ASP A 61 -6.82 10.45 14.35
C ASP A 61 -7.35 10.52 12.90
N SER A 62 -6.74 11.35 12.05
CA SER A 62 -7.21 11.62 10.68
C SER A 62 -6.86 10.51 9.67
N GLU A 63 -6.35 9.37 10.12
CA GLU A 63 -5.99 8.26 9.25
C GLU A 63 -7.25 7.45 8.84
N ILE A 64 -7.22 6.90 7.64
CA ILE A 64 -8.30 6.05 7.11
C ILE A 64 -8.02 4.60 7.48
N TYR A 65 -9.02 3.95 8.04
CA TYR A 65 -9.03 2.53 8.36
C TYR A 65 -10.06 1.82 7.49
N PHE A 66 -9.64 0.69 6.92
CA PHE A 66 -10.53 -0.20 6.17
C PHE A 66 -10.74 -1.48 6.98
N ASP A 67 -12.00 -1.89 7.18
CA ASP A 67 -12.34 -3.06 8.00
C ASP A 67 -11.70 -4.36 7.51
N CYS A 68 -11.41 -4.46 6.20
CA CYS A 68 -10.77 -5.63 5.62
C CYS A 68 -9.24 -5.70 5.88
N GLU A 69 -8.61 -4.59 6.29
CA GLU A 69 -7.17 -4.51 6.54
C GLU A 69 -6.84 -4.90 7.99
N THR A 70 -7.06 -6.17 8.30
CA THR A 70 -6.95 -6.73 9.66
C THR A 70 -5.54 -6.73 10.24
N GLU A 71 -4.51 -6.52 9.41
CA GLU A 71 -3.14 -6.32 9.85
C GLU A 71 -2.58 -4.99 9.34
N TYR A 72 -1.96 -4.24 10.25
CA TYR A 72 -1.25 -3.02 9.90
C TYR A 72 0.02 -2.83 10.75
N THR A 73 0.93 -2.00 10.24
CA THR A 73 2.01 -1.37 10.99
C THR A 73 1.92 0.13 10.74
N HIS A 74 2.74 0.94 11.41
CA HIS A 74 2.84 2.36 11.09
C HIS A 74 4.29 2.79 10.89
N VAL A 75 4.48 3.91 10.20
CA VAL A 75 5.77 4.60 10.11
C VAL A 75 5.60 6.00 10.66
N SER A 76 6.40 6.34 11.68
CA SER A 76 6.39 7.65 12.31
C SER A 76 7.53 8.50 11.77
N SER A 77 7.19 9.67 11.27
CA SER A 77 8.17 10.69 10.88
C SER A 77 8.55 11.53 12.10
N VAL A 78 9.80 11.96 12.15
CA VAL A 78 10.30 12.92 13.14
C VAL A 78 10.44 14.28 12.48
N PHE A 79 9.87 15.31 13.09
CA PHE A 79 9.87 16.67 12.59
C PHE A 79 10.70 17.57 13.50
N LYS A 80 11.45 18.50 12.89
CA LYS A 80 12.26 19.47 13.64
C LYS A 80 11.42 20.65 14.13
N THR A 81 10.39 21.01 13.37
CA THR A 81 9.51 22.15 13.65
C THR A 81 8.03 21.74 13.55
N LEU A 82 7.15 22.55 14.14
CA LEU A 82 5.71 22.38 14.01
C LEU A 82 5.23 22.62 12.57
N GLU A 83 5.81 23.62 11.88
CA GLU A 83 5.48 23.94 10.48
C GLU A 83 5.80 22.76 9.54
N ASP A 84 6.95 22.10 9.70
CA ASP A 84 7.29 20.90 8.93
C ASP A 84 6.25 19.77 9.13
N ARG A 85 5.78 19.62 10.38
CA ARG A 85 4.75 18.63 10.73
C ARG A 85 3.43 18.97 10.05
N GLU A 86 3.00 20.23 10.09
CA GLU A 86 1.75 20.67 9.45
C GLU A 86 1.79 20.47 7.94
N VAL A 87 2.90 20.82 7.28
CA VAL A 87 3.09 20.56 5.84
C VAL A 87 3.03 19.06 5.54
N ALA A 88 3.64 18.22 6.38
CA ALA A 88 3.59 16.77 6.20
C ALA A 88 2.19 16.19 6.39
N VAL A 89 1.42 16.68 7.37
CA VAL A 89 0.01 16.30 7.58
C VAL A 89 -0.79 16.61 6.32
N GLN A 90 -0.69 17.85 5.78
CA GLN A 90 -1.44 18.22 4.58
C GLN A 90 -1.07 17.35 3.38
N LYS A 91 0.22 17.05 3.17
CA LYS A 91 0.66 16.15 2.10
C LYS A 91 0.07 14.74 2.22
N GLU A 92 0.05 14.18 3.42
CA GLU A 92 -0.52 12.85 3.65
C GLU A 92 -2.05 12.85 3.48
N LEU A 93 -2.76 13.90 3.92
CA LEU A 93 -4.19 14.04 3.68
C LEU A 93 -4.51 14.14 2.18
N GLU A 94 -3.73 14.90 1.40
CA GLU A 94 -3.88 14.95 -0.06
C GLU A 94 -3.64 13.60 -0.72
N LYS A 95 -2.69 12.80 -0.23
CA LYS A 95 -2.53 11.42 -0.70
C LYS A 95 -3.78 10.58 -0.45
N ARG A 96 -4.40 10.67 0.73
CA ARG A 96 -5.64 9.94 1.05
C ARG A 96 -6.80 10.31 0.13
N LYS A 97 -6.97 11.60 -0.17
CA LYS A 97 -7.95 12.08 -1.17
C LYS A 97 -7.72 11.48 -2.56
N ASN A 98 -6.47 11.21 -2.90
CA ASN A 98 -6.07 10.61 -4.17
C ASN A 98 -6.01 9.07 -4.16
N GLY A 99 -6.47 8.43 -3.07
CA GLY A 99 -6.45 6.97 -2.93
C GLY A 99 -5.05 6.38 -2.78
N ILE A 100 -4.11 7.15 -2.24
CA ILE A 100 -2.70 6.77 -2.14
C ILE A 100 -2.38 6.29 -0.72
N TYR A 101 -1.78 5.10 -0.63
CA TYR A 101 -1.64 4.32 0.59
C TYR A 101 -0.36 3.46 0.55
N TRP A 102 0.38 3.39 1.66
CA TRP A 102 1.53 2.50 1.82
C TRP A 102 1.18 1.06 2.22
N TYR A 103 1.83 0.09 1.59
CA TYR A 103 1.68 -1.33 1.93
C TYR A 103 3.04 -2.00 2.03
N LEU A 104 3.09 -3.09 2.79
CA LEU A 104 4.18 -4.06 2.71
C LEU A 104 3.77 -5.18 1.78
N LEU A 105 4.57 -5.40 0.74
CA LEU A 105 4.43 -6.48 -0.21
C LEU A 105 5.56 -7.50 -0.03
N LYS A 106 5.31 -8.74 -0.46
CA LYS A 106 6.34 -9.75 -0.70
C LYS A 106 6.12 -10.36 -2.07
N PRO A 107 7.18 -10.77 -2.79
CA PRO A 107 6.98 -11.59 -3.98
C PRO A 107 6.23 -12.87 -3.61
N GLU A 108 5.34 -13.33 -4.48
CA GLU A 108 4.66 -14.61 -4.31
C GLU A 108 5.67 -15.77 -4.43
N ASN A 109 6.55 -15.69 -5.44
CA ASN A 109 7.63 -16.63 -5.64
C ASN A 109 8.92 -16.18 -4.94
N LYS A 110 9.45 -16.99 -4.01
CA LYS A 110 10.72 -16.69 -3.30
C LYS A 110 11.93 -16.48 -4.23
N LYS A 111 11.89 -17.00 -5.45
CA LYS A 111 12.94 -16.82 -6.46
C LYS A 111 12.82 -15.50 -7.24
N GLN A 112 11.66 -14.85 -7.20
CA GLN A 112 11.44 -13.55 -7.83
C GLN A 112 12.27 -12.50 -7.08
N LYS A 113 13.17 -11.84 -7.81
CA LYS A 113 14.02 -10.77 -7.28
C LYS A 113 13.55 -9.38 -7.71
N VAL A 114 12.61 -9.32 -8.64
CA VAL A 114 12.14 -8.09 -9.23
C VAL A 114 11.08 -7.47 -8.32
N LYS A 115 11.20 -6.17 -8.12
CA LYS A 115 10.17 -5.35 -7.47
C LYS A 115 9.22 -4.82 -8.55
N PRO A 116 7.98 -4.46 -8.20
CA PRO A 116 7.10 -3.77 -9.14
C PRO A 116 7.77 -2.50 -9.67
N GLU A 117 7.68 -2.27 -10.97
CA GLU A 117 8.15 -1.03 -11.60
C GLU A 117 7.25 0.14 -11.19
N ILE A 118 7.82 1.33 -11.06
CA ILE A 118 7.07 2.53 -10.70
C ILE A 118 6.22 2.96 -11.91
N GLY A 119 4.96 3.30 -11.65
CA GLY A 119 4.02 3.79 -12.66
C GLY A 119 3.17 2.70 -13.32
N ILE A 120 3.49 1.42 -13.12
CA ILE A 120 2.72 0.32 -13.69
C ILE A 120 1.38 0.13 -12.95
N GLU A 121 0.41 -0.42 -13.67
CA GLU A 121 -0.86 -0.87 -13.11
C GLU A 121 -0.83 -2.39 -12.93
N LEU A 122 -1.21 -2.85 -11.74
CA LEU A 122 -1.32 -4.26 -11.39
C LEU A 122 -2.78 -4.61 -11.15
N LYS A 123 -3.16 -5.83 -11.52
CA LYS A 123 -4.50 -6.35 -11.27
C LYS A 123 -4.56 -7.01 -9.90
N ILE A 124 -5.59 -6.70 -9.12
CA ILE A 124 -5.97 -7.46 -7.94
C ILE A 124 -6.60 -8.78 -8.41
N LYS A 125 -5.99 -9.89 -8.03
CA LYS A 125 -6.53 -11.21 -8.34
C LYS A 125 -7.68 -11.48 -7.39
N THR A 126 -8.90 -11.39 -7.89
CA THR A 126 -10.09 -11.82 -7.16
C THR A 126 -10.04 -13.34 -7.04
N THR A 127 -10.00 -13.85 -5.82
CA THR A 127 -10.30 -15.26 -5.58
C THR A 127 -11.78 -15.41 -5.92
N THR A 128 -12.12 -16.00 -7.06
CA THR A 128 -13.47 -16.51 -7.27
C THR A 128 -13.68 -17.51 -6.15
N GLN A 129 -14.49 -17.17 -5.14
CA GLN A 129 -15.02 -18.16 -4.22
C GLN A 129 -15.86 -19.11 -5.08
N GLN A 130 -15.23 -20.16 -5.59
CA GLN A 130 -15.95 -21.32 -6.09
C GLN A 130 -16.64 -21.93 -4.88
N GLY A 131 -17.97 -21.85 -4.91
CA GLY A 131 -18.99 -22.50 -4.10
C GLY A 131 -18.54 -23.23 -2.83
N LEU A 132 -19.07 -22.75 -1.71
CA LEU A 132 -19.57 -23.64 -0.65
C LEU A 132 -21.10 -23.66 -0.74
#